data_AF-A0AAD2FMI7-F1
#
_entry.id   AF-A0AAD2FMI7-F1
#
_cell.length_a   1.000
_cell.length_b   1.000
_cell.length_c   1.000
_cell.angle_alpha   90.00
_cell.angle_beta   90.00
_cell.angle_gamma   90.00
#
_symmetry.space_group_name_H-M   'P 1'
#
loop_
_entity.id
_entity.type
_entity.pdbx_description
1 polymer ?
#
loop_
_entity_poly.entity_id
_entity_poly.type
_entity_poly.pdbx_seq_one_letter_code
_entity_poly.pdbx_strand_id
1 'polypeptide(L)'
;MNDESASTEECKKDEEKEDLVCPICLSTDHEVSDAVEFCQSPCGHIFCVPCLEHFLLKPKSNDDHGQVFGTMDNEDDYYHRRRPNTGSCPLCRQTINLFGLINIQDRSPIYTKNSVIKTWPICDKRYSKQSIRRSLPSTEERLLNRLMEDEGVMSGYGLEFDFSSSNPGIRVTAAGMLVTSDDQGSCSNDQNTKQVEFQPWNTFHFFAKTMTFQGNIQFPSFVTRPSSRDYRYDQLECLLQFSENGHFVRDGYLRWKLQSTKEEEQQQEEEEAASTIAEASTLEHFPLDGTWQVLWRSGQSIKIHIQRHCFDCFQQWYEIELDDNHCPRFPWPSEFGQDVVQRSNQSLPPGHQGPAIGETFEWATNSAMPAYSTIVWKRLGTDLSDAWKLIRLKPNHFAFKRVMVDGESGGDDDSALIARPSYHSDRLWGNTFCQAFCVGLASYHFLGPNSETGALEAYISYEHPQTSSWPPLDNGSAVPSRVPFRNISYDSETRTFRGDICWLEVYGTRWQGEAKWSYEIKFDPLFLFVEGGTCEMTEGRPDHQFGVDLVYVNAAIEDPLGESIRTNDSNTNYESASEMTKGMIGHLIRNLVQNPESSVFDFNL
;
A
#
# COMPACT_ATOMS: atom_id res chain seq x y z
N MET A 1 -70.67 25.64 31.72
CA MET A 1 -71.29 25.34 30.41
C MET A 1 -70.52 26.13 29.37
N ASN A 2 -69.60 25.45 28.68
CA ASN A 2 -69.36 25.51 27.24
C ASN A 2 -68.10 24.69 26.98
N ASP A 3 -68.34 23.40 26.71
CA ASP A 3 -67.42 22.47 26.07
C ASP A 3 -67.33 22.86 24.59
N GLU A 4 -66.13 23.21 24.13
CA GLU A 4 -65.78 23.21 22.70
C GLU A 4 -64.70 22.17 22.48
N SER A 5 -65.15 20.96 22.13
CA SER A 5 -64.36 19.84 21.67
C SER A 5 -63.87 20.11 20.23
N ALA A 6 -62.61 20.51 20.08
CA ALA A 6 -61.92 20.54 18.80
C ALA A 6 -61.45 19.12 18.43
N SER A 7 -62.17 18.46 17.53
CA SER A 7 -61.75 17.21 16.90
C SER A 7 -60.71 17.49 15.82
N THR A 8 -59.45 17.17 16.07
CA THR A 8 -58.40 17.12 15.04
C THR A 8 -58.58 15.88 14.18
N GLU A 9 -59.14 16.05 12.98
CA GLU A 9 -59.07 15.06 11.90
C GLU A 9 -57.61 14.90 11.44
N GLU A 10 -56.94 13.85 11.90
CA GLU A 10 -55.68 13.38 11.31
C GLU A 10 -55.97 12.83 9.91
N CYS A 11 -55.72 13.66 8.90
CA CYS A 11 -55.69 13.25 7.50
C CYS A 11 -54.48 12.32 7.29
N LYS A 12 -54.69 11.01 7.48
CA LYS A 12 -53.74 9.97 7.06
C LYS A 12 -53.61 10.06 5.54
N LYS A 13 -52.56 10.74 5.07
CA LYS A 13 -52.10 10.58 3.69
C LYS A 13 -51.52 9.18 3.60
N ASP A 14 -52.22 8.29 2.92
CA ASP A 14 -51.66 7.03 2.47
C ASP A 14 -50.51 7.40 1.51
N GLU A 15 -49.28 7.41 2.02
CA GLU A 15 -48.09 7.51 1.18
C GLU A 15 -48.05 6.27 0.30
N GLU A 16 -48.41 6.45 -0.98
CA GLU A 16 -48.21 5.43 -2.01
C GLU A 16 -46.74 5.02 -1.99
N LYS A 17 -46.47 3.85 -1.43
CA LYS A 17 -45.14 3.27 -1.38
C LYS A 17 -44.80 2.84 -2.80
N GLU A 18 -44.06 3.67 -3.53
CA GLU A 18 -43.55 3.31 -4.85
C GLU A 18 -42.70 2.03 -4.73
N ASP A 19 -43.09 0.99 -5.46
CA ASP A 19 -42.35 -0.27 -5.49
C ASP A 19 -40.97 -0.03 -6.10
N LEU A 20 -39.94 -0.04 -5.25
CA LEU A 20 -38.56 0.15 -5.68
C LEU A 20 -38.07 -1.12 -6.39
N VAL A 21 -37.70 -1.00 -7.66
CA VAL A 21 -37.16 -2.12 -8.46
C VAL A 21 -35.68 -1.89 -8.73
N CYS A 22 -34.83 -2.84 -8.35
CA CYS A 22 -33.41 -2.73 -8.66
C CYS A 22 -33.16 -3.02 -10.15
N PRO A 23 -32.50 -2.14 -10.91
CA PRO A 23 -32.29 -2.33 -12.35
C PRO A 23 -31.27 -3.44 -12.69
N ILE A 24 -30.54 -3.96 -11.70
CA ILE A 24 -29.52 -5.01 -11.90
C ILE A 24 -30.15 -6.40 -11.77
N CYS A 25 -30.86 -6.66 -10.67
CA CYS A 25 -31.48 -7.97 -10.41
C CYS A 25 -32.97 -8.03 -10.80
N LEU A 26 -33.59 -6.90 -11.12
CA LEU A 26 -35.01 -6.74 -11.42
C LEU A 26 -35.96 -7.22 -10.31
N SER A 27 -35.44 -7.42 -9.09
CA SER A 27 -36.22 -7.81 -7.93
C SER A 27 -36.95 -6.60 -7.36
N THR A 28 -38.26 -6.76 -7.14
CA THR A 28 -39.16 -5.79 -6.48
C THR A 28 -39.33 -6.11 -4.99
N ASP A 29 -39.27 -7.40 -4.65
CA ASP A 29 -39.41 -7.93 -3.30
C ASP A 29 -38.66 -9.26 -3.23
N HIS A 30 -37.62 -9.33 -2.39
CA HIS A 30 -37.20 -10.64 -1.91
C HIS A 30 -38.17 -11.02 -0.80
N GLU A 31 -39.16 -11.87 -1.10
CA GLU A 31 -40.06 -12.51 -0.12
C GLU A 31 -39.32 -13.42 0.90
N VAL A 32 -38.01 -13.23 1.08
CA VAL A 32 -37.10 -14.10 1.81
C VAL A 32 -36.46 -13.31 2.95
N SER A 33 -37.05 -13.42 4.14
CA SER A 33 -36.51 -13.19 5.51
C SER A 33 -35.86 -11.84 5.86
N ASP A 34 -35.07 -11.21 4.99
CA ASP A 34 -34.30 -10.00 5.28
C ASP A 34 -34.68 -8.92 4.27
N ALA A 35 -35.26 -7.82 4.75
CA ALA A 35 -35.63 -6.69 3.90
C ALA A 35 -34.39 -6.18 3.17
N VAL A 36 -34.38 -6.29 1.84
CA VAL A 36 -33.25 -5.84 1.03
C VAL A 36 -33.15 -4.32 1.09
N GLU A 37 -32.01 -3.84 1.54
CA GLU A 37 -31.72 -2.42 1.62
C GLU A 37 -31.48 -1.84 0.22
N PHE A 38 -32.16 -0.72 -0.07
CA PHE A 38 -31.99 0.03 -1.31
C PHE A 38 -31.20 1.31 -1.06
N CYS A 39 -30.29 1.60 -1.98
CA CYS A 39 -29.46 2.79 -1.96
C CYS A 39 -29.65 3.65 -3.21
N GLN A 40 -29.49 4.95 -3.04
CA GLN A 40 -29.37 5.92 -4.12
C GLN A 40 -27.90 6.30 -4.27
N SER A 41 -27.41 6.20 -5.50
CA SER A 41 -26.07 6.65 -5.88
C SER A 41 -25.99 8.18 -5.98
N PRO A 42 -24.79 8.80 -5.94
CA PRO A 42 -24.64 10.26 -6.08
C PRO A 42 -25.25 10.84 -7.38
N CYS A 43 -25.35 10.02 -8.43
CA CYS A 43 -25.97 10.38 -9.70
C CYS A 43 -27.51 10.24 -9.71
N GLY A 44 -28.13 9.91 -8.57
CA GLY A 44 -29.58 9.81 -8.40
C GLY A 44 -30.20 8.45 -8.72
N HIS A 45 -29.45 7.51 -9.31
CA HIS A 45 -29.96 6.18 -9.64
C HIS A 45 -30.06 5.27 -8.40
N ILE A 46 -31.08 4.42 -8.38
CA ILE A 46 -31.47 3.55 -7.25
C ILE A 46 -31.07 2.09 -7.53
N PHE A 47 -30.50 1.42 -6.54
CA PHE A 47 -30.06 0.03 -6.61
C PHE A 47 -30.27 -0.71 -5.29
N CYS A 48 -30.41 -2.04 -5.36
CA CYS A 48 -30.23 -2.90 -4.19
C CYS A 48 -28.75 -2.82 -3.75
N VAL A 49 -28.48 -2.65 -2.45
CA VAL A 49 -27.10 -2.54 -1.93
C VAL A 49 -26.23 -3.73 -2.36
N PRO A 50 -26.66 -5.00 -2.20
CA PRO A 50 -25.86 -6.15 -2.64
C PRO A 50 -25.50 -6.14 -4.13
N CYS A 51 -26.44 -5.71 -4.98
CA CYS A 51 -26.28 -5.67 -6.43
C CYS A 51 -25.23 -4.63 -6.83
N LEU A 52 -25.31 -3.44 -6.22
CA LEU A 52 -24.39 -2.36 -6.52
C LEU A 52 -23.01 -2.63 -5.94
N GLU A 53 -22.93 -3.17 -4.72
CA GLU A 53 -21.66 -3.68 -4.15
C GLU A 53 -21.03 -4.70 -5.09
N HIS A 54 -21.77 -5.75 -5.49
CA HIS A 54 -21.23 -6.77 -6.37
C HIS A 54 -20.70 -6.18 -7.69
N PHE A 55 -21.42 -5.20 -8.24
CA PHE A 55 -21.00 -4.51 -9.46
C PHE A 55 -19.73 -3.66 -9.25
N LEU A 56 -19.66 -2.87 -8.18
CA LEU A 56 -18.55 -1.96 -7.89
C LEU A 56 -17.28 -2.70 -7.44
N LEU A 57 -17.45 -3.80 -6.71
CA LEU A 57 -16.36 -4.58 -6.12
C LEU A 57 -15.87 -5.70 -7.04
N LYS A 58 -16.50 -5.90 -8.19
CA LYS A 58 -16.06 -6.90 -9.16
C LYS A 58 -14.61 -6.59 -9.55
N PRO A 59 -13.67 -7.53 -9.38
CA PRO A 59 -12.29 -7.34 -9.81
C PRO A 59 -12.29 -6.94 -11.28
N LYS A 60 -11.71 -5.78 -11.58
CA LYS A 60 -11.46 -5.38 -12.96
C LYS A 60 -10.35 -6.29 -13.45
N SER A 61 -10.68 -7.29 -14.28
CA SER A 61 -9.67 -8.17 -14.87
C SER A 61 -8.64 -7.29 -15.58
N ASN A 62 -7.36 -7.51 -15.29
CA ASN A 62 -6.26 -6.83 -16.01
C ASN A 62 -6.37 -7.07 -17.54
N ASP A 63 -7.10 -8.09 -17.98
CA ASP A 63 -7.31 -8.41 -19.40
C ASP A 63 -8.31 -7.48 -20.12
N ASP A 64 -9.08 -6.65 -19.39
CA ASP A 64 -9.87 -5.57 -20.02
C ASP A 64 -8.96 -4.41 -20.50
N HIS A 65 -7.64 -4.53 -20.38
CA HIS A 65 -6.65 -3.69 -21.05
C HIS A 65 -6.56 -3.93 -22.57
N GLY A 66 -7.25 -4.95 -23.10
CA GLY A 66 -7.42 -5.15 -24.53
C GLY A 66 -8.32 -4.09 -25.15
N GLN A 67 -7.72 -3.06 -25.78
CA GLN A 67 -8.31 -2.10 -26.73
C GLN A 67 -8.86 -0.75 -26.25
N VAL A 68 -8.79 -0.37 -24.97
CA VAL A 68 -9.06 1.04 -24.62
C VAL A 68 -7.77 1.87 -24.67
N PHE A 69 -7.22 2.02 -25.89
CA PHE A 69 -6.41 3.20 -26.26
C PHE A 69 -7.31 4.42 -26.57
N GLY A 70 -8.55 4.42 -26.05
CA GLY A 70 -9.38 5.62 -25.97
C GLY A 70 -8.73 6.60 -25.01
N THR A 71 -8.69 7.87 -25.39
CA THR A 71 -8.06 8.97 -24.66
C THR A 71 -8.52 9.00 -23.20
N MET A 72 -7.72 8.44 -22.29
CA MET A 72 -7.91 8.65 -20.86
C MET A 72 -7.38 10.05 -20.55
N ASP A 73 -8.17 11.07 -20.87
CA ASP A 73 -7.76 12.48 -20.84
C ASP A 73 -7.54 13.04 -19.41
N ASN A 74 -7.75 12.23 -18.35
CA ASN A 74 -7.65 12.71 -16.96
C ASN A 74 -7.12 11.64 -15.97
N GLU A 75 -6.00 11.93 -15.31
CA GLU A 75 -5.45 11.11 -14.22
C GLU A 75 -6.42 10.94 -13.05
N ASP A 76 -7.28 11.92 -12.78
CA ASP A 76 -8.32 11.78 -11.76
C ASP A 76 -9.29 10.64 -12.11
N ASP A 77 -9.59 10.42 -13.39
CA ASP A 77 -10.47 9.34 -13.83
C ASP A 77 -9.77 7.97 -13.72
N TYR A 78 -8.46 7.91 -13.98
CA TYR A 78 -7.67 6.71 -13.72
C TYR A 78 -7.68 6.34 -12.23
N TYR A 79 -7.42 7.32 -11.38
CA TYR A 79 -7.44 7.18 -9.93
C TYR A 79 -8.81 6.71 -9.43
N HIS A 80 -9.89 7.37 -9.84
CA HIS A 80 -11.26 7.02 -9.47
C HIS A 80 -11.81 5.77 -10.18
N ARG A 81 -11.11 5.18 -11.14
CA ARG A 81 -11.49 3.87 -11.69
C ARG A 81 -10.72 2.74 -11.03
N ARG A 82 -9.56 2.98 -10.41
CA ARG A 82 -8.80 1.91 -9.77
C ARG A 82 -9.06 1.74 -8.28
N ARG A 83 -9.80 2.64 -7.64
CA ARG A 83 -10.19 2.38 -6.24
C ARG A 83 -11.13 1.17 -6.18
N PRO A 84 -10.90 0.19 -5.30
CA PRO A 84 -11.76 -0.98 -5.16
C PRO A 84 -13.20 -0.63 -4.75
N ASN A 85 -13.43 0.60 -4.25
CA ASN A 85 -14.71 1.12 -3.83
C ASN A 85 -15.33 2.12 -4.82
N THR A 86 -14.77 2.27 -6.02
CA THR A 86 -15.28 3.17 -7.06
C THR A 86 -15.51 2.45 -8.38
N GLY A 87 -16.60 2.79 -9.04
CA GLY A 87 -16.93 2.23 -10.34
C GLY A 87 -17.91 3.12 -11.08
N SER A 88 -18.22 2.75 -12.32
CA SER A 88 -19.20 3.49 -13.12
C SER A 88 -20.61 3.05 -12.73
N CYS A 89 -21.53 4.00 -12.58
CA CYS A 89 -22.94 3.70 -12.41
C CYS A 89 -23.43 2.81 -13.57
N PRO A 90 -24.12 1.68 -13.31
CA PRO A 90 -24.62 0.79 -14.36
C PRO A 90 -25.54 1.47 -15.39
N LEU A 91 -26.22 2.55 -15.00
CA LEU A 91 -27.19 3.26 -15.84
C LEU A 91 -26.55 4.43 -16.60
N CYS A 92 -26.01 5.44 -15.91
CA CYS A 92 -25.50 6.65 -16.55
C CYS A 92 -23.98 6.70 -16.73
N ARG A 93 -23.25 5.66 -16.30
CA ARG A 93 -21.78 5.54 -16.37
C ARG A 93 -20.97 6.58 -15.60
N GLN A 94 -21.63 7.53 -14.93
CA GLN A 94 -20.94 8.45 -14.01
C GLN A 94 -20.21 7.66 -12.92
N THR A 95 -19.02 8.12 -12.56
CA THR A 95 -18.23 7.50 -11.51
C THR A 95 -18.92 7.68 -10.16
N ILE A 96 -19.13 6.58 -9.46
CA ILE A 96 -19.76 6.52 -8.15
C ILE A 96 -18.80 5.89 -7.14
N ASN A 97 -18.85 6.38 -5.90
CA ASN A 97 -18.10 5.85 -4.77
C ASN A 97 -19.06 5.14 -3.82
N LEU A 98 -18.68 3.94 -3.38
CA LEU A 98 -19.40 3.13 -2.41
C LEU A 98 -19.75 3.91 -1.14
N PHE A 99 -18.84 4.74 -0.62
CA PHE A 99 -19.05 5.58 0.56
C PHE A 99 -19.95 6.80 0.32
N GLY A 100 -20.33 7.07 -0.92
CA GLY A 100 -21.28 8.12 -1.30
C GLY A 100 -22.72 7.62 -1.46
N LEU A 101 -22.99 6.35 -1.18
CA LEU A 101 -24.33 5.77 -1.28
C LEU A 101 -25.19 6.19 -0.07
N ILE A 102 -26.43 6.58 -0.35
CA ILE A 102 -27.42 6.95 0.68
C ILE A 102 -28.57 5.95 0.68
N ASN A 103 -29.07 5.57 1.85
CA ASN A 103 -30.28 4.78 2.02
C ASN A 103 -31.50 5.59 1.57
N ILE A 104 -32.40 4.98 0.79
CA ILE A 104 -33.55 5.69 0.22
C ILE A 104 -34.64 5.97 1.26
N GLN A 105 -34.76 5.13 2.28
CA GLN A 105 -35.80 5.24 3.31
C GLN A 105 -35.51 6.38 4.28
N ASP A 106 -34.28 6.48 4.78
CA ASP A 106 -33.93 7.44 5.84
C ASP A 106 -32.92 8.52 5.40
N ARG A 107 -32.44 8.45 4.15
CA ARG A 107 -31.41 9.36 3.58
C ARG A 107 -30.06 9.31 4.30
N SER A 108 -29.83 8.33 5.17
CA SER A 108 -28.56 8.14 5.86
C SER A 108 -27.51 7.53 4.91
N PRO A 109 -26.20 7.75 5.14
CA PRO A 109 -25.17 7.04 4.39
C PRO A 109 -25.22 5.53 4.65
N ILE A 110 -25.20 4.70 3.59
CA ILE A 110 -25.14 3.23 3.72
C ILE A 110 -23.92 2.81 4.55
N TYR A 111 -22.81 3.51 4.36
CA TYR A 111 -21.59 3.32 5.12
C TYR A 111 -21.33 4.57 5.95
N THR A 112 -21.63 4.47 7.24
CA THR A 112 -21.51 5.59 8.18
C THR A 112 -20.07 6.08 8.26
N LYS A 113 -19.89 7.41 8.22
CA LYS A 113 -18.59 8.04 8.49
C LYS A 113 -18.27 7.89 9.97
N ASN A 114 -16.99 7.83 10.29
CA ASN A 114 -16.51 7.89 11.68
C ASN A 114 -17.14 6.79 12.57
N SER A 115 -17.40 5.62 11.98
CA SER A 115 -17.97 4.46 12.68
C SER A 115 -17.05 3.99 13.82
N VAL A 116 -17.62 3.26 14.79
CA VAL A 116 -16.88 2.68 15.91
C VAL A 116 -15.74 1.77 15.40
N ILE A 117 -14.50 2.21 15.58
CA ILE A 117 -13.29 1.50 15.11
C ILE A 117 -13.14 0.12 15.72
N LYS A 118 -13.69 -0.11 16.92
CA LYS A 118 -13.57 -1.37 17.67
C LYS A 118 -14.05 -2.61 16.89
N THR A 119 -14.89 -2.43 15.87
CA THR A 119 -15.39 -3.53 15.05
C THR A 119 -14.52 -3.80 13.82
N TRP A 120 -13.53 -2.95 13.56
CA TRP A 120 -12.69 -3.09 12.38
C TRP A 120 -11.62 -4.17 12.62
N PRO A 121 -11.34 -5.05 11.65
CA PRO A 121 -10.24 -6.02 11.76
C PRO A 121 -8.85 -5.37 11.80
N ILE A 122 -8.78 -4.05 11.58
CA ILE A 122 -7.57 -3.23 11.71
C ILE A 122 -7.51 -2.41 13.01
N CYS A 123 -8.50 -2.55 13.90
CA CYS A 123 -8.48 -1.93 15.22
C CYS A 123 -7.24 -2.38 16.01
N ASP A 124 -6.67 -1.49 16.81
CA ASP A 124 -5.49 -1.80 17.65
C ASP A 124 -4.22 -2.10 16.85
N LYS A 125 -4.21 -1.70 15.56
CA LYS A 125 -3.08 -1.87 14.66
C LYS A 125 -2.40 -0.57 14.28
N ARG A 126 -1.07 -0.62 14.14
CA ARG A 126 -0.29 0.43 13.50
C ARG A 126 0.39 -0.10 12.26
N TYR A 127 0.40 0.69 11.20
CA TYR A 127 1.06 0.34 9.95
C TYR A 127 2.12 1.38 9.69
N SER A 128 3.36 0.94 9.68
CA SER A 128 4.50 1.80 9.34
C SER A 128 5.06 1.33 8.02
N LYS A 129 5.72 2.24 7.30
CA LYS A 129 6.44 1.87 6.09
C LYS A 129 7.45 0.77 6.45
N GLN A 130 7.32 -0.39 5.81
CA GLN A 130 8.36 -1.39 5.94
C GLN A 130 9.54 -0.85 5.13
N SER A 131 10.65 -0.53 5.80
CA SER A 131 11.88 -0.33 5.05
C SER A 131 12.17 -1.68 4.42
N ILE A 132 11.92 -1.81 3.11
CA ILE A 132 12.33 -2.96 2.31
C ILE A 132 13.86 -2.90 2.27
N ARG A 133 14.51 -3.16 3.41
CA ARG A 133 15.96 -3.31 3.53
C ARG A 133 16.32 -4.71 3.05
N ARG A 134 16.02 -5.01 1.78
CA ARG A 134 17.00 -5.77 1.01
C ARG A 134 18.04 -4.74 0.64
N SER A 135 19.30 -5.01 0.96
CA SER A 135 20.42 -4.13 0.69
C SER A 135 20.53 -3.86 -0.82
N LEU A 136 19.83 -2.84 -1.31
CA LEU A 136 20.22 -2.21 -2.55
C LEU A 136 21.58 -1.55 -2.27
N PRO A 137 22.57 -1.65 -3.16
CA PRO A 137 23.82 -0.90 -3.07
C PRO A 137 23.50 0.55 -2.72
N SER A 138 24.35 1.21 -1.92
CA SER A 138 24.11 2.58 -1.41
C SER A 138 23.74 3.62 -2.47
N THR A 139 23.98 3.34 -3.75
CA THR A 139 23.58 4.17 -4.89
C THR A 139 22.13 3.93 -5.32
N GLU A 140 21.66 2.68 -5.31
CA GLU A 140 20.27 2.30 -5.56
C GLU A 140 19.37 2.56 -4.33
N GLU A 141 19.89 2.45 -3.11
CA GLU A 141 19.18 2.93 -1.92
C GLU A 141 19.06 4.47 -1.94
N ARG A 142 20.08 5.18 -2.44
CA ARG A 142 19.99 6.63 -2.70
C ARG A 142 19.05 6.96 -3.85
N LEU A 143 18.98 6.16 -4.90
CA LEU A 143 18.04 6.34 -6.01
C LEU A 143 16.61 5.99 -5.62
N LEU A 144 16.40 4.93 -4.82
CA LEU A 144 15.09 4.59 -4.27
C LEU A 144 14.69 5.65 -3.26
N ASN A 145 15.53 6.03 -2.30
CA ASN A 145 15.24 7.12 -1.38
C ASN A 145 15.02 8.44 -2.11
N ARG A 146 15.77 8.75 -3.20
CA ARG A 146 15.47 9.87 -4.10
C ARG A 146 14.13 9.70 -4.81
N LEU A 147 13.83 8.54 -5.38
CA LEU A 147 12.52 8.23 -5.97
C LEU A 147 11.40 8.33 -4.93
N MET A 148 11.65 8.05 -3.65
CA MET A 148 10.68 8.23 -2.57
C MET A 148 10.61 9.69 -2.09
N GLU A 149 11.73 10.41 -2.12
CA GLU A 149 11.83 11.87 -1.92
C GLU A 149 11.10 12.62 -3.05
N ASP A 150 11.16 12.09 -4.26
CA ASP A 150 10.61 12.60 -5.51
C ASP A 150 9.16 12.20 -5.69
N GLU A 151 8.75 10.98 -5.30
CA GLU A 151 7.35 10.53 -5.23
C GLU A 151 6.60 11.11 -4.03
N GLY A 152 7.22 11.98 -3.21
CA GLY A 152 6.50 12.80 -2.23
C GLY A 152 5.92 12.04 -1.03
N VAL A 153 6.44 10.86 -0.71
CA VAL A 153 6.28 10.31 0.64
C VAL A 153 7.07 11.27 1.52
N MET A 154 6.37 12.27 2.06
CA MET A 154 6.91 13.50 2.65
C MET A 154 8.32 13.29 3.16
N SER A 155 9.30 13.93 2.52
CA SER A 155 10.73 13.74 2.78
C SER A 155 11.02 13.53 4.26
N GLY A 156 11.36 12.29 4.64
CA GLY A 156 11.71 11.96 6.02
C GLY A 156 10.59 11.72 7.02
N TYR A 157 9.39 12.10 6.63
CA TYR A 157 8.05 11.76 7.07
C TYR A 157 7.76 10.27 7.28
N GLY A 158 8.31 9.59 8.29
CA GLY A 158 7.92 8.20 8.59
C GLY A 158 6.42 8.14 8.90
N LEU A 159 5.59 7.91 7.87
CA LEU A 159 4.14 7.78 7.99
C LEU A 159 3.85 6.49 8.73
N GLU A 160 3.16 6.62 9.85
CA GLU A 160 2.62 5.50 10.61
C GLU A 160 1.11 5.71 10.73
N PHE A 161 0.35 4.86 10.05
CA PHE A 161 -1.11 4.82 10.16
C PHE A 161 -1.48 4.16 11.48
N ASP A 162 -2.16 4.89 12.35
CA ASP A 162 -2.46 4.47 13.70
C ASP A 162 -3.96 4.28 13.89
N PHE A 163 -4.37 3.01 13.99
CA PHE A 163 -5.74 2.58 14.23
C PHE A 163 -5.91 2.06 15.67
N SER A 164 -4.94 2.34 16.56
CA SER A 164 -4.93 1.81 17.93
C SER A 164 -5.69 2.66 18.95
N SER A 165 -6.49 3.62 18.49
CA SER A 165 -7.24 4.49 19.38
C SER A 165 -8.65 4.65 18.87
N SER A 166 -9.56 5.16 19.71
CA SER A 166 -10.91 5.53 19.31
C SER A 166 -10.97 6.63 18.24
N ASN A 167 -9.83 7.28 17.98
CA ASN A 167 -9.64 8.26 16.93
C ASN A 167 -8.46 7.82 16.06
N PRO A 168 -8.69 7.22 14.87
CA PRO A 168 -7.58 6.75 14.07
C PRO A 168 -6.86 7.99 13.53
N GLY A 169 -5.59 7.85 13.18
CA GLY A 169 -4.83 8.97 12.65
C GLY A 169 -3.58 8.54 11.92
N ILE A 170 -2.73 9.52 11.66
CA ILE A 170 -1.38 9.31 11.16
C ILE A 170 -0.41 9.95 12.13
N ARG A 171 0.69 9.25 12.39
CA ARG A 171 1.89 9.80 12.98
C ARG A 171 2.86 10.16 11.87
N VAL A 172 3.31 11.40 11.89
CA VAL A 172 4.20 11.96 10.89
C VAL A 172 5.57 12.13 11.55
N THR A 173 6.46 11.16 11.37
CA THR A 173 7.79 11.17 12.02
C THR A 173 8.77 12.01 11.22
N ALA A 174 9.28 13.12 11.74
CA ALA A 174 10.31 13.91 11.04
C ALA A 174 11.56 13.07 10.74
N ALA A 175 12.10 13.15 9.51
CA ALA A 175 13.43 12.59 9.29
C ALA A 175 14.35 13.36 10.21
N GLY A 176 15.04 12.62 11.06
CA GLY A 176 16.35 13.10 11.40
C GLY A 176 17.13 13.31 10.12
N MET A 177 17.70 14.50 9.99
CA MET A 177 19.12 14.52 9.68
C MET A 177 19.75 13.37 10.44
N LEU A 178 20.18 12.34 9.71
CA LEU A 178 21.18 11.41 10.20
C LEU A 178 22.37 12.30 10.53
N VAL A 179 22.48 12.72 11.79
CA VAL A 179 23.72 13.28 12.33
C VAL A 179 24.71 12.13 12.20
N THR A 180 25.53 12.18 11.16
CA THR A 180 26.68 11.30 11.03
C THR A 180 27.50 11.48 12.30
N SER A 181 27.61 10.42 13.10
CA SER A 181 28.14 10.42 14.46
C SER A 181 29.65 10.68 14.57
N ASP A 182 30.28 11.25 13.54
CA ASP A 182 31.74 11.37 13.45
C ASP A 182 32.29 12.72 13.93
N ASP A 183 31.44 13.68 14.29
CA ASP A 183 31.91 14.94 14.89
C ASP A 183 31.65 14.95 16.41
N GLN A 184 32.58 14.35 17.17
CA GLN A 184 32.65 14.44 18.65
C GLN A 184 33.09 15.84 19.13
N GLY A 185 32.51 16.90 18.55
CA GLY A 185 32.75 18.28 18.92
C GLY A 185 31.65 18.83 19.83
N SER A 186 31.80 18.61 21.14
CA SER A 186 31.20 19.36 22.25
C SER A 186 30.35 20.61 21.89
N CYS A 187 29.06 20.42 21.58
CA CYS A 187 28.05 21.48 21.61
C CYS A 187 26.75 20.97 22.26
N SER A 188 26.46 21.55 23.42
CA SER A 188 25.17 21.68 24.15
C SER A 188 23.97 20.78 23.82
N ASN A 189 23.53 20.07 24.87
CA ASN A 189 22.29 19.35 25.20
C ASN A 189 20.89 19.79 24.67
N ASP A 190 20.75 20.47 23.53
CA ASP A 190 19.40 20.67 22.94
C ASP A 190 18.92 19.40 22.22
N GLN A 191 18.57 18.39 23.02
CA GLN A 191 17.68 17.29 22.62
C GLN A 191 16.24 17.83 22.51
N ASN A 192 16.01 18.76 21.59
CA ASN A 192 14.67 19.12 21.18
C ASN A 192 14.08 17.89 20.48
N THR A 193 13.37 17.09 21.28
CA THR A 193 12.73 15.84 20.92
C THR A 193 11.90 16.07 19.67
N LYS A 194 12.25 15.37 18.58
CA LYS A 194 11.46 15.31 17.35
C LYS A 194 10.04 14.88 17.72
N GLN A 195 9.13 15.85 17.88
CA GLN A 195 7.75 15.55 18.21
C GLN A 195 7.13 14.87 17.00
N VAL A 196 6.81 13.58 17.16
CA VAL A 196 5.90 12.86 16.28
C VAL A 196 4.52 13.43 16.54
N GLU A 197 4.07 14.36 15.70
CA GLU A 197 2.72 14.91 15.81
C GLU A 197 1.74 13.86 15.30
N PHE A 198 0.84 13.42 16.18
CA PHE A 198 -0.27 12.56 15.82
C PHE A 198 -1.40 13.43 15.27
N GLN A 199 -1.81 13.16 14.04
CA GLN A 199 -2.88 13.86 13.35
C GLN A 199 -4.07 12.93 13.17
N PRO A 200 -5.20 13.17 13.86
CA PRO A 200 -6.39 12.35 13.69
C PRO A 200 -7.04 12.58 12.32
N TRP A 201 -7.70 11.56 11.80
CA TRP A 201 -8.48 11.69 10.57
C TRP A 201 -9.70 12.60 10.78
N ASN A 202 -9.85 13.64 9.95
CA ASN A 202 -11.04 14.50 9.95
C ASN A 202 -12.29 13.72 9.54
N THR A 203 -12.15 12.88 8.51
CA THR A 203 -13.20 11.95 8.09
C THR A 203 -12.58 10.61 7.76
N PHE A 204 -13.21 9.53 8.19
CA PHE A 204 -12.74 8.20 7.86
C PHE A 204 -13.87 7.20 7.67
N HIS A 205 -13.59 6.17 6.88
CA HIS A 205 -14.49 5.08 6.56
C HIS A 205 -13.70 3.77 6.47
N PHE A 206 -14.31 2.68 6.89
CA PHE A 206 -13.77 1.35 6.70
C PHE A 206 -14.85 0.43 6.16
N PHE A 207 -14.55 -0.24 5.05
CA PHE A 207 -15.43 -1.23 4.45
C PHE A 207 -14.83 -2.62 4.66
N ALA A 208 -15.40 -3.36 5.62
CA ALA A 208 -14.86 -4.63 6.09
C ALA A 208 -14.81 -5.71 5.00
N LYS A 209 -15.83 -5.77 4.12
CA LYS A 209 -15.94 -6.80 3.08
C LYS A 209 -14.74 -6.83 2.13
N THR A 210 -14.14 -5.67 1.85
CA THR A 210 -12.96 -5.55 0.96
C THR A 210 -11.72 -5.08 1.69
N MET A 211 -11.78 -5.03 3.03
CA MET A 211 -10.71 -4.55 3.88
C MET A 211 -10.17 -3.18 3.40
N THR A 212 -11.07 -2.25 3.08
CA THR A 212 -10.70 -0.95 2.49
C THR A 212 -10.96 0.19 3.45
N PHE A 213 -9.91 0.94 3.80
CA PHE A 213 -9.97 2.19 4.54
C PHE A 213 -9.91 3.39 3.59
N GLN A 214 -10.76 4.39 3.83
CA GLN A 214 -10.63 5.71 3.22
C GLN A 214 -10.60 6.77 4.32
N GLY A 215 -9.57 7.61 4.31
CA GLY A 215 -9.38 8.68 5.28
C GLY A 215 -9.09 10.02 4.60
N ASN A 216 -9.43 11.12 5.28
CA ASN A 216 -9.03 12.48 4.93
C ASN A 216 -8.46 13.16 6.18
N ILE A 217 -7.25 13.71 6.07
CA ILE A 217 -6.62 14.57 7.08
C ILE A 217 -6.46 15.96 6.49
N GLN A 218 -6.83 16.97 7.28
CA GLN A 218 -6.43 18.35 7.12
C GLN A 218 -5.39 18.65 8.20
N PHE A 219 -4.21 19.08 7.81
CA PHE A 219 -3.13 19.36 8.74
C PHE A 219 -3.37 20.74 9.39
N PRO A 220 -3.61 20.82 10.72
CA PRO A 220 -3.86 22.09 11.39
C PRO A 220 -2.60 22.96 11.50
N SER A 221 -1.44 22.32 11.53
CA SER A 221 -0.11 22.89 11.65
C SER A 221 0.77 22.35 10.53
N PHE A 222 1.59 23.22 9.95
CA PHE A 222 2.30 22.99 8.70
C PHE A 222 3.22 21.78 8.76
N VAL A 223 3.09 20.85 7.80
CA VAL A 223 4.20 19.96 7.47
C VAL A 223 5.02 20.63 6.36
N THR A 224 5.95 21.49 6.76
CA THR A 224 6.88 22.13 5.83
C THR A 224 7.92 21.12 5.37
N ARG A 225 8.14 21.03 4.06
CA ARG A 225 9.26 20.27 3.51
C ARG A 225 10.54 21.04 3.88
N PRO A 226 11.54 20.41 4.54
CA PRO A 226 12.74 21.11 5.00
C PRO A 226 13.50 21.89 3.90
N SER A 227 13.35 21.49 2.63
CA SER A 227 14.04 22.06 1.48
C SER A 227 13.19 22.96 0.57
N SER A 228 11.89 23.14 0.84
CA SER A 228 10.99 23.92 -0.01
C SER A 228 10.22 24.94 0.83
N ARG A 229 10.62 26.21 0.78
CA ARG A 229 9.93 27.31 1.48
C ARG A 229 8.58 27.69 0.84
N ASP A 230 8.32 27.26 -0.40
CA ASP A 230 7.23 27.81 -1.22
C ASP A 230 5.91 27.03 -1.17
N TYR A 231 5.90 25.83 -0.57
CA TYR A 231 4.72 24.96 -0.60
C TYR A 231 4.59 24.13 0.68
N ARG A 232 3.35 23.83 1.05
CA ARG A 232 2.98 23.04 2.21
C ARG A 232 1.94 21.99 1.86
N TYR A 233 1.91 20.91 2.63
CA TYR A 233 0.81 19.95 2.58
C TYR A 233 -0.29 20.40 3.53
N ASP A 234 -1.46 20.76 2.99
CA ASP A 234 -2.64 21.16 3.76
C ASP A 234 -3.59 19.98 3.98
N GLN A 235 -3.64 19.04 3.02
CA GLN A 235 -4.56 17.93 3.04
C GLN A 235 -3.93 16.63 2.55
N LEU A 236 -4.35 15.51 3.15
CA LEU A 236 -4.07 14.16 2.70
C LEU A 236 -5.37 13.37 2.57
N GLU A 237 -5.68 12.91 1.36
CA GLU A 237 -6.63 11.82 1.15
C GLU A 237 -5.88 10.49 1.09
N CYS A 238 -6.37 9.52 1.84
CA CYS A 238 -5.76 8.21 1.93
C CYS A 238 -6.80 7.14 1.58
N LEU A 239 -6.38 6.18 0.77
CA LEU A 239 -7.13 4.97 0.48
C LEU A 239 -6.20 3.79 0.68
N LEU A 240 -6.48 2.92 1.63
CA LEU A 240 -5.68 1.73 1.92
C LEU A 240 -6.55 0.49 1.73
N GLN A 241 -6.05 -0.49 1.00
CA GLN A 241 -6.62 -1.82 0.94
C GLN A 241 -5.70 -2.76 1.71
N PHE A 242 -6.24 -3.40 2.74
CA PHE A 242 -5.49 -4.32 3.57
C PHE A 242 -5.66 -5.77 3.11
N SER A 243 -4.83 -6.64 3.65
CA SER A 243 -5.08 -8.07 3.61
C SER A 243 -6.34 -8.48 4.35
N GLU A 244 -6.86 -9.68 4.05
CA GLU A 244 -8.05 -10.24 4.71
C GLU A 244 -7.93 -10.27 6.25
N ASN A 245 -6.71 -10.49 6.75
CA ASN A 245 -6.39 -10.46 8.17
C ASN A 245 -5.94 -9.08 8.68
N GLY A 246 -5.81 -8.08 7.80
CA GLY A 246 -5.36 -6.74 8.17
C GLY A 246 -3.94 -6.72 8.72
N HIS A 247 -3.01 -7.45 8.10
CA HIS A 247 -1.59 -7.51 8.51
C HIS A 247 -0.68 -6.68 7.61
N PHE A 248 -1.14 -6.26 6.44
CA PHE A 248 -0.35 -5.40 5.56
C PHE A 248 -1.27 -4.68 4.59
N VAL A 249 -0.75 -3.62 3.98
CA VAL A 249 -1.42 -2.90 2.90
C VAL A 249 -1.11 -3.62 1.59
N ARG A 250 -2.13 -4.19 0.96
CA ARG A 250 -2.08 -4.87 -0.35
C ARG A 250 -1.98 -3.86 -1.49
N ASP A 251 -2.71 -2.75 -1.40
CA ASP A 251 -2.70 -1.66 -2.38
C ASP A 251 -3.13 -0.39 -1.66
N GLY A 252 -2.82 0.77 -2.21
CA GLY A 252 -3.28 2.02 -1.63
C GLY A 252 -2.86 3.24 -2.41
N TYR A 253 -3.39 4.38 -2.01
CA TYR A 253 -3.13 5.65 -2.64
C TYR A 253 -3.13 6.75 -1.60
N LEU A 254 -2.14 7.63 -1.68
CA LEU A 254 -2.04 8.85 -0.89
C LEU A 254 -2.11 10.02 -1.84
N ARG A 255 -3.14 10.85 -1.69
CA ARG A 255 -3.33 12.05 -2.50
C ARG A 255 -3.08 13.26 -1.60
N TRP A 256 -1.96 13.92 -1.82
CA TRP A 256 -1.55 15.10 -1.08
C TRP A 256 -2.01 16.34 -1.82
N LYS A 257 -2.75 17.21 -1.14
CA LYS A 257 -3.00 18.54 -1.65
C LYS A 257 -1.84 19.44 -1.25
N LEU A 258 -1.34 20.21 -2.21
CA LEU A 258 -0.31 21.19 -1.96
C LEU A 258 -0.93 22.57 -1.99
N GLN A 259 -0.59 23.38 -0.99
CA GLN A 259 -0.93 24.78 -0.97
C GLN A 259 0.34 25.61 -1.08
N SER A 260 0.30 26.64 -1.92
CA SER A 260 1.38 27.63 -2.01
C SER A 260 1.43 28.43 -0.70
N THR A 261 2.60 28.54 -0.07
CA THR A 261 2.77 29.43 1.09
C THR A 261 2.65 30.89 0.67
N LYS A 262 2.98 31.19 -0.60
CA LYS A 262 2.88 32.52 -1.17
C LYS A 262 1.46 33.03 -1.30
N GLU A 263 0.44 32.18 -1.39
CA GLU A 263 -0.94 32.70 -1.44
C GLU A 263 -1.38 33.29 -0.10
N GLU A 264 -0.95 32.71 1.01
CA GLU A 264 -1.21 33.28 2.33
C GLU A 264 -0.28 34.45 2.62
N GLU A 265 1.01 34.34 2.30
CA GLU A 265 1.93 35.47 2.39
C GLU A 265 1.46 36.61 1.50
N GLN A 266 0.91 36.35 0.30
CA GLN A 266 0.37 37.36 -0.60
C GLN A 266 -1.00 37.86 -0.13
N GLN A 267 -1.86 37.07 0.51
CA GLN A 267 -3.08 37.60 1.15
C GLN A 267 -2.74 38.50 2.33
N GLN A 268 -1.74 38.10 3.13
CA GLN A 268 -1.23 38.86 4.26
C GLN A 268 -0.45 40.10 3.80
N GLU A 269 0.36 39.99 2.75
CA GLU A 269 1.08 41.06 2.08
C GLU A 269 0.15 41.92 1.23
N GLU A 270 -0.96 41.46 0.69
CA GLU A 270 -1.97 42.32 0.04
C GLU A 270 -2.75 43.11 1.10
N GLU A 271 -3.01 42.51 2.27
CA GLU A 271 -3.48 43.23 3.45
C GLU A 271 -2.45 44.26 3.97
N GLU A 272 -1.14 43.96 3.93
CA GLU A 272 -0.07 44.85 4.40
C GLU A 272 0.40 45.88 3.34
N ALA A 273 0.47 45.51 2.06
CA ALA A 273 0.92 46.30 0.90
C ALA A 273 -0.18 47.17 0.29
N ALA A 274 -1.44 46.97 0.69
CA ALA A 274 -2.42 48.06 0.70
C ALA A 274 -1.90 49.30 1.48
N SER A 275 -0.79 49.20 2.23
CA SER A 275 -0.10 50.31 2.87
C SER A 275 1.27 50.72 2.31
N THR A 276 1.94 50.01 1.37
CA THR A 276 3.24 50.50 0.82
C THR A 276 3.59 49.89 -0.55
N ILE A 277 3.93 50.76 -1.51
CA ILE A 277 4.31 50.40 -2.89
C ILE A 277 5.76 49.90 -2.98
N ALA A 278 5.87 48.69 -3.55
CA ALA A 278 6.89 48.11 -4.43
C ALA A 278 8.37 48.20 -4.07
N GLU A 279 8.94 47.06 -3.67
CA GLU A 279 10.27 46.65 -4.10
C GLU A 279 10.30 45.19 -4.55
N ALA A 280 11.06 44.95 -5.61
CA ALA A 280 11.00 43.79 -6.49
C ALA A 280 11.45 42.49 -5.81
N SER A 281 10.50 41.57 -5.66
CA SER A 281 10.75 40.19 -5.26
C SER A 281 11.51 39.44 -6.37
N THR A 282 12.72 39.02 -6.03
CA THR A 282 13.60 38.09 -6.75
C THR A 282 12.99 36.70 -6.73
N LEU A 283 11.95 36.55 -7.52
CA LEU A 283 11.07 35.41 -7.54
C LEU A 283 11.63 34.46 -8.61
N GLU A 284 12.60 33.63 -8.20
CA GLU A 284 13.03 32.43 -8.95
C GLU A 284 11.82 31.51 -9.08
N HIS A 285 10.99 31.80 -10.08
CA HIS A 285 9.82 31.00 -10.39
C HIS A 285 10.23 29.80 -11.20
N PHE A 286 9.53 28.71 -10.97
CA PHE A 286 9.47 27.58 -11.85
C PHE A 286 8.52 27.95 -13.01
N PRO A 287 9.00 28.47 -14.15
CA PRO A 287 8.15 28.99 -15.23
C PRO A 287 7.13 27.99 -15.77
N LEU A 288 7.39 26.69 -15.59
CA LEU A 288 6.52 25.63 -16.08
C LEU A 288 5.44 25.23 -15.07
N ASP A 289 5.41 25.78 -13.86
CA ASP A 289 4.41 25.40 -12.87
C ASP A 289 2.98 25.70 -13.37
N GLY A 290 2.05 24.79 -13.09
CA GLY A 290 0.66 24.94 -13.48
C GLY A 290 0.06 23.68 -14.08
N THR A 291 -1.12 23.84 -14.65
CA THR A 291 -1.87 22.77 -15.30
C THR A 291 -1.63 22.81 -16.79
N TRP A 292 -1.31 21.66 -17.39
CA TRP A 292 -0.98 21.53 -18.80
C TRP A 292 -1.80 20.44 -19.48
N GLN A 293 -2.16 20.66 -20.75
CA GLN A 293 -2.63 19.63 -21.64
C GLN A 293 -1.48 19.22 -22.56
N VAL A 294 -1.03 17.98 -22.46
CA VAL A 294 -0.04 17.39 -23.36
C VAL A 294 -0.80 16.78 -24.54
N LEU A 295 -0.49 17.22 -25.75
CA LEU A 295 -1.07 16.75 -27.00
C LEU A 295 -0.02 16.03 -27.85
N TRP A 296 -0.33 14.82 -28.27
CA TRP A 296 0.50 14.06 -29.22
C TRP A 296 0.00 14.24 -30.65
N ARG A 297 0.88 13.96 -31.62
CA ARG A 297 0.54 14.01 -33.04
C ARG A 297 -0.60 13.07 -33.45
N SER A 298 -0.81 11.99 -32.68
CA SER A 298 -1.95 11.07 -32.86
C SER A 298 -3.31 11.72 -32.58
N GLY A 299 -3.34 12.91 -31.97
CA GLY A 299 -4.56 13.56 -31.48
C GLY A 299 -4.93 13.16 -30.06
N GLN A 300 -4.21 12.22 -29.44
CA GLN A 300 -4.38 11.90 -28.03
C GLN A 300 -3.94 13.07 -27.16
N SER A 301 -4.58 13.24 -25.99
CA SER A 301 -4.17 14.21 -25.00
C SER A 301 -4.19 13.66 -23.57
N ILE A 302 -3.43 14.27 -22.68
CA ILE A 302 -3.52 14.06 -21.23
C ILE A 302 -3.37 15.40 -20.52
N LYS A 303 -4.04 15.54 -19.39
CA LYS A 303 -3.83 16.65 -18.46
C LYS A 303 -2.76 16.26 -17.44
N ILE A 304 -1.73 17.10 -17.28
CA ILE A 304 -0.69 16.96 -16.25
C ILE A 304 -0.63 18.21 -15.38
N HIS A 305 -0.08 18.07 -14.18
CA HIS A 305 0.17 19.15 -13.25
C HIS A 305 1.68 19.23 -12.99
N ILE A 306 2.27 20.37 -13.34
CA ILE A 306 3.70 20.63 -13.14
C ILE A 306 3.86 21.50 -11.91
N GLN A 307 4.76 21.10 -11.03
CA GLN A 307 5.11 21.84 -9.83
C GLN A 307 6.59 21.68 -9.52
N ARG A 308 7.27 22.81 -9.34
CA ARG A 308 8.72 22.91 -9.22
C ARG A 308 9.45 22.18 -10.34
N HIS A 309 8.96 22.32 -11.57
CA HIS A 309 9.45 21.59 -12.73
C HIS A 309 9.31 20.07 -12.66
N CYS A 310 8.55 19.52 -11.71
CA CYS A 310 8.30 18.10 -11.64
C CYS A 310 6.83 17.79 -11.91
N PHE A 311 6.55 16.60 -12.42
CA PHE A 311 5.19 16.14 -12.67
C PHE A 311 5.12 14.62 -12.66
N ASP A 312 3.95 14.08 -12.29
CA ASP A 312 3.62 12.68 -12.50
C ASP A 312 2.90 12.52 -13.84
N CYS A 313 3.24 11.47 -14.57
CA CYS A 313 2.47 11.04 -15.72
C CYS A 313 2.69 9.54 -15.97
N PHE A 314 1.61 8.79 -16.17
CA PHE A 314 1.66 7.32 -16.35
C PHE A 314 2.29 6.56 -15.17
N GLN A 315 2.07 7.00 -13.93
CA GLN A 315 2.67 6.43 -12.71
C GLN A 315 4.21 6.52 -12.67
N GLN A 316 4.76 7.50 -13.37
CA GLN A 316 6.19 7.78 -13.38
C GLN A 316 6.39 9.26 -13.04
N TRP A 317 7.42 9.53 -12.24
CA TRP A 317 7.79 10.87 -11.82
C TRP A 317 8.85 11.46 -12.75
N TYR A 318 8.57 12.63 -13.32
CA TYR A 318 9.50 13.34 -14.19
C TYR A 318 10.00 14.61 -13.52
N GLU A 319 11.30 14.90 -13.70
CA GLU A 319 11.93 16.17 -13.34
C GLU A 319 12.39 16.89 -14.60
N ILE A 320 11.94 18.13 -14.77
CA ILE A 320 12.28 18.99 -15.90
C ILE A 320 13.51 19.83 -15.54
N GLU A 321 14.62 19.54 -16.19
CA GLU A 321 15.83 20.33 -16.13
C GLU A 321 15.77 21.47 -17.15
N LEU A 322 16.33 22.63 -16.83
CA LEU A 322 16.67 23.64 -17.81
C LEU A 322 18.12 23.40 -18.27
N ASP A 323 18.35 23.21 -19.56
CA ASP A 323 19.72 23.05 -20.08
C ASP A 323 20.49 24.38 -20.13
N ASP A 324 21.73 24.38 -20.64
CA ASP A 324 22.57 25.59 -20.72
C ASP A 324 21.92 26.73 -21.52
N ASN A 325 21.01 26.41 -22.45
CA ASN A 325 20.25 27.39 -23.23
C ASN A 325 18.91 27.73 -22.58
N HIS A 326 18.70 27.27 -21.35
CA HIS A 326 17.45 27.37 -20.60
C HIS A 326 16.27 26.72 -21.35
N CYS A 327 16.54 25.70 -22.17
CA CYS A 327 15.50 24.91 -22.80
C CYS A 327 15.11 23.77 -21.85
N PRO A 328 13.81 23.67 -21.48
CA PRO A 328 13.32 22.56 -20.67
C PRO A 328 13.58 21.20 -21.31
N ARG A 329 14.03 20.24 -20.51
CA ARG A 329 14.22 18.85 -20.94
C ARG A 329 14.02 17.88 -19.78
N PHE A 330 13.66 16.64 -20.11
CA PHE A 330 13.63 15.55 -19.15
C PHE A 330 13.79 14.20 -19.84
N PRO A 331 14.44 13.21 -19.21
CA PRO A 331 14.51 11.85 -19.71
C PRO A 331 13.20 11.09 -19.45
N TRP A 332 12.86 10.15 -20.35
CA TRP A 332 11.82 9.15 -20.14
C TRP A 332 12.42 7.94 -19.39
N PRO A 333 11.60 7.14 -18.69
CA PRO A 333 12.06 5.90 -18.06
C PRO A 333 12.75 4.96 -19.03
N SER A 334 13.82 4.31 -18.57
CA SER A 334 14.57 3.31 -19.33
C SER A 334 13.72 2.08 -19.72
N GLU A 335 12.60 1.85 -19.03
CA GLU A 335 11.63 0.79 -19.32
C GLU A 335 11.05 0.87 -20.74
N PHE A 336 11.10 2.04 -21.39
CA PHE A 336 10.70 2.22 -22.79
C PHE A 336 11.76 1.79 -23.82
N GLY A 337 12.86 1.16 -23.37
CA GLY A 337 13.84 0.48 -24.21
C GLY A 337 14.86 1.39 -24.90
N GLN A 338 14.80 2.71 -24.68
CA GLN A 338 15.77 3.70 -25.18
C GLN A 338 15.85 4.90 -24.22
N ASP A 339 17.01 5.55 -24.13
CA ASP A 339 17.21 6.82 -23.41
C ASP A 339 16.51 7.97 -24.16
N VAL A 340 15.17 7.94 -24.18
CA VAL A 340 14.38 8.98 -24.82
C VAL A 340 14.45 10.23 -23.96
N VAL A 341 14.90 11.35 -24.53
CA VAL A 341 14.90 12.66 -23.88
C VAL A 341 13.94 13.54 -24.64
N GLN A 342 12.97 14.10 -23.93
CA GLN A 342 12.08 15.11 -24.44
C GLN A 342 12.66 16.48 -24.12
N ARG A 343 12.82 17.34 -25.14
CA ARG A 343 13.41 18.67 -25.04
C ARG A 343 12.53 19.69 -25.76
N SER A 344 12.33 20.84 -25.14
CA SER A 344 11.63 21.97 -25.76
C SER A 344 12.52 22.67 -26.79
N ASN A 345 11.90 23.15 -27.86
CA ASN A 345 12.55 24.05 -28.82
C ASN A 345 12.52 25.53 -28.38
N GLN A 346 11.81 25.84 -27.29
CA GLN A 346 11.67 27.18 -26.73
C GLN A 346 12.54 27.35 -25.47
N SER A 347 13.31 28.43 -25.44
CA SER A 347 14.14 28.82 -24.30
C SER A 347 13.32 29.65 -23.30
N LEU A 348 13.52 29.40 -22.00
CA LEU A 348 12.93 30.14 -20.89
C LEU A 348 14.03 30.92 -20.15
N PRO A 349 14.42 32.11 -20.63
CA PRO A 349 15.52 32.86 -20.03
C PRO A 349 15.23 33.19 -18.55
N PRO A 350 16.28 33.44 -17.74
CA PRO A 350 16.11 33.81 -16.34
C PRO A 350 15.11 34.96 -16.16
N GLY A 351 14.14 34.77 -15.26
CA GLY A 351 13.05 35.73 -15.01
C GLY A 351 11.83 35.60 -15.92
N HIS A 352 11.82 34.68 -16.89
CA HIS A 352 10.62 34.38 -17.67
C HIS A 352 9.55 33.70 -16.80
N GLN A 353 8.28 34.05 -16.97
CA GLN A 353 7.15 33.47 -16.22
C GLN A 353 6.53 32.22 -16.88
N GLY A 354 7.28 31.59 -17.79
CA GLY A 354 6.79 30.59 -18.74
C GLY A 354 5.73 31.10 -19.73
N PRO A 355 5.16 30.19 -20.53
CA PRO A 355 4.07 30.49 -21.47
C PRO A 355 2.80 30.95 -20.75
N ALA A 356 2.03 31.86 -21.34
CA ALA A 356 0.75 32.30 -20.79
C ALA A 356 -0.33 31.19 -20.89
N ILE A 357 -1.45 31.35 -20.18
CA ILE A 357 -2.59 30.43 -20.28
C ILE A 357 -3.12 30.42 -21.73
N GLY A 358 -3.25 29.22 -22.29
CA GLY A 358 -3.65 28.98 -23.67
C GLY A 358 -2.49 28.88 -24.67
N GLU A 359 -1.30 29.35 -24.30
CA GLU A 359 -0.10 29.21 -25.14
C GLU A 359 0.43 27.78 -25.15
N THR A 360 1.17 27.47 -26.22
CA THR A 360 1.70 26.14 -26.48
C THR A 360 3.22 26.11 -26.47
N PHE A 361 3.76 25.09 -25.81
CA PHE A 361 5.17 24.78 -25.72
C PHE A 361 5.45 23.52 -26.54
N GLU A 362 6.28 23.62 -27.57
CA GLU A 362 6.57 22.48 -28.44
C GLU A 362 7.80 21.72 -27.95
N TRP A 363 7.68 20.40 -27.92
CA TRP A 363 8.72 19.47 -27.51
C TRP A 363 9.06 18.51 -28.63
N ALA A 364 10.35 18.24 -28.78
CA ALA A 364 10.88 17.20 -29.61
C ALA A 364 11.44 16.07 -28.73
N THR A 365 11.40 14.84 -29.25
CA THR A 365 12.11 13.71 -28.62
C THR A 365 13.27 13.29 -29.52
N ASN A 366 14.31 12.70 -28.93
CA ASN A 366 15.39 12.03 -29.67
C ASN A 366 14.99 10.63 -30.18
N SER A 367 13.74 10.19 -29.99
CA SER A 367 13.26 8.90 -30.46
C SER A 367 13.15 8.87 -31.98
N ALA A 368 13.55 7.76 -32.61
CA ALA A 368 13.38 7.54 -34.04
C ALA A 368 11.91 7.30 -34.46
N MET A 369 11.00 7.12 -33.50
CA MET A 369 9.60 6.83 -33.77
C MET A 369 8.82 8.11 -34.17
N PRO A 370 8.22 8.16 -35.38
CA PRO A 370 7.51 9.35 -35.86
C PRO A 370 6.30 9.77 -35.01
N ALA A 371 5.74 8.84 -34.23
CA ALA A 371 4.62 9.11 -33.33
C ALA A 371 4.98 10.06 -32.18
N TYR A 372 6.26 10.12 -31.80
CA TYR A 372 6.76 10.93 -30.68
C TYR A 372 7.64 12.10 -31.15
N SER A 373 7.70 12.38 -32.45
CA SER A 373 8.59 13.41 -33.00
C SER A 373 8.22 14.83 -32.54
N THR A 374 6.95 15.06 -32.21
CA THR A 374 6.43 16.37 -31.82
C THR A 374 5.33 16.20 -30.79
N ILE A 375 5.52 16.80 -29.62
CA ILE A 375 4.59 16.81 -28.50
C ILE A 375 4.33 18.27 -28.15
N VAL A 376 3.07 18.67 -28.03
CA VAL A 376 2.69 20.06 -27.76
C VAL A 376 2.07 20.16 -26.38
N TRP A 377 2.60 21.00 -25.52
CA TRP A 377 2.05 21.25 -24.19
C TRP A 377 1.31 22.58 -24.21
N LYS A 378 -0.01 22.55 -23.96
CA LYS A 378 -0.83 23.76 -23.86
C LYS A 378 -1.08 24.09 -22.40
N ARG A 379 -0.71 25.30 -21.96
CA ARG A 379 -0.97 25.71 -20.57
C ARG A 379 -2.46 25.95 -20.38
N LEU A 380 -3.07 25.30 -19.39
CA LEU A 380 -4.49 25.44 -19.06
C LEU A 380 -4.71 26.37 -17.86
N GLY A 381 -3.75 26.44 -16.94
CA GLY A 381 -3.83 27.28 -15.75
C GLY A 381 -2.47 27.45 -15.08
N THR A 382 -2.30 28.55 -14.37
CA THR A 382 -1.12 28.83 -13.53
C THR A 382 -1.38 28.52 -12.05
N ASP A 383 -2.65 28.42 -11.68
CA ASP A 383 -3.09 28.15 -10.33
C ASP A 383 -2.84 26.67 -9.98
N LEU A 384 -2.16 26.47 -8.85
CA LEU A 384 -1.87 25.17 -8.25
C LEU A 384 -2.69 24.94 -6.98
N SER A 385 -3.66 25.80 -6.64
CA SER A 385 -4.55 25.64 -5.48
C SER A 385 -5.34 24.32 -5.50
N ASP A 386 -5.50 23.73 -6.69
CA ASP A 386 -6.09 22.40 -6.93
C ASP A 386 -5.05 21.35 -7.37
N ALA A 387 -3.76 21.58 -7.13
CA ALA A 387 -2.72 20.61 -7.44
C ALA A 387 -2.70 19.50 -6.38
N TRP A 388 -2.95 18.29 -6.84
CA TRP A 388 -2.87 17.09 -6.03
C TRP A 388 -1.71 16.25 -6.50
N LYS A 389 -0.88 15.81 -5.55
CA LYS A 389 0.14 14.81 -5.77
C LYS A 389 -0.41 13.43 -5.41
N LEU A 390 -0.40 12.50 -6.35
CA LEU A 390 -0.91 11.15 -6.15
C LEU A 390 0.24 10.16 -6.02
N ILE A 391 0.29 9.45 -4.89
CA ILE A 391 1.27 8.41 -4.60
C ILE A 391 0.55 7.09 -4.55
N ARG A 392 1.05 6.10 -5.30
CA ARG A 392 0.54 4.73 -5.22
C ARG A 392 1.35 3.91 -4.23
N LEU A 393 0.68 3.22 -3.33
CA LEU A 393 1.27 2.25 -2.42
C LEU A 393 1.23 0.88 -3.08
N LYS A 394 2.39 0.36 -3.47
CA LYS A 394 2.50 -1.02 -3.97
C LYS A 394 2.33 -2.00 -2.80
N PRO A 395 1.98 -3.27 -3.09
CA PRO A 395 1.97 -4.32 -2.07
C PRO A 395 3.26 -4.31 -1.26
N ASN A 396 3.16 -4.50 0.06
CA ASN A 396 4.28 -4.55 1.01
C ASN A 396 5.01 -3.22 1.28
N HIS A 397 4.56 -2.08 0.73
CA HIS A 397 5.12 -0.78 1.13
C HIS A 397 4.88 -0.49 2.62
N PHE A 398 3.76 -0.96 3.17
CA PHE A 398 3.38 -0.78 4.57
C PHE A 398 3.02 -2.13 5.18
N ALA A 399 3.70 -2.46 6.29
CA ALA A 399 3.43 -3.65 7.08
C ALA A 399 2.85 -3.26 8.43
N PHE A 400 1.99 -4.13 8.94
CA PHE A 400 1.51 -4.07 10.30
C PHE A 400 2.66 -4.23 11.29
N LYS A 401 2.68 -3.38 12.30
CA LYS A 401 3.39 -3.59 13.55
C LYS A 401 2.33 -3.65 14.65
N ARG A 402 2.21 -4.82 15.30
CA ARG A 402 1.41 -4.91 16.53
C ARG A 402 1.98 -3.94 17.54
N VAL A 403 1.15 -2.99 17.96
CA VAL A 403 1.48 -2.15 19.10
C VAL A 403 1.28 -3.03 20.31
N MET A 404 2.38 -3.44 20.93
CA MET A 404 2.30 -3.88 22.31
C MET A 404 2.01 -2.60 23.08
N VAL A 405 0.78 -2.44 23.56
CA VAL A 405 0.48 -1.36 24.50
C VAL A 405 1.32 -1.66 25.73
N ASP A 406 2.33 -0.84 26.00
CA ASP A 406 3.22 -1.00 27.14
C ASP A 406 2.36 -1.07 28.42
N GLY A 407 2.12 -2.29 28.93
CA GLY A 407 1.26 -2.54 30.09
C GLY A 407 0.28 -3.70 29.99
N GLU A 408 -0.03 -4.23 28.81
CA GLU A 408 -0.92 -5.41 28.66
C GLU A 408 -0.12 -6.72 28.71
N SER A 409 0.44 -7.02 29.87
CA SER A 409 1.12 -8.29 30.14
C SER A 409 0.21 -9.35 30.80
N GLY A 410 -1.10 -9.36 30.54
CA GLY A 410 -1.97 -10.35 31.18
C GLY A 410 -3.39 -10.43 30.62
N GLY A 411 -3.64 -11.45 29.81
CA GLY A 411 -4.96 -11.83 29.30
C GLY A 411 -4.80 -12.93 28.26
N ASP A 412 -4.86 -14.19 28.72
CA ASP A 412 -4.26 -15.37 28.07
C ASP A 412 -4.91 -15.90 26.78
N ASP A 413 -6.03 -15.38 26.25
CA ASP A 413 -6.85 -16.25 25.39
C ASP A 413 -6.95 -15.91 23.89
N ASP A 414 -6.55 -14.72 23.41
CA ASP A 414 -6.70 -14.38 21.97
C ASP A 414 -5.45 -13.75 21.33
N SER A 415 -4.36 -13.66 22.10
CA SER A 415 -3.07 -13.09 21.69
C SER A 415 -2.23 -14.04 20.81
N ALA A 416 -2.61 -15.31 20.72
CA ALA A 416 -1.84 -16.37 20.05
C ALA A 416 -1.76 -16.24 18.52
N LEU A 417 -2.60 -15.39 17.89
CA LEU A 417 -2.76 -15.42 16.43
C LEU A 417 -1.61 -14.81 15.63
N ILE A 418 -0.74 -13.99 16.24
CA ILE A 418 0.60 -13.67 15.72
C ILE A 418 1.51 -13.31 16.90
N ALA A 419 1.82 -14.28 17.77
CA ALA A 419 2.98 -14.10 18.63
C ALA A 419 4.21 -13.85 17.73
N ARG A 420 5.02 -12.83 18.07
CA ARG A 420 6.34 -12.70 17.42
C ARG A 420 7.02 -14.06 17.49
N PRO A 421 7.63 -14.55 16.39
CA PRO A 421 8.37 -15.80 16.41
C PRO A 421 9.29 -15.84 17.64
N SER A 422 9.07 -16.83 18.50
CA SER A 422 9.94 -17.06 19.66
C SER A 422 11.08 -17.96 19.25
N TYR A 423 12.30 -17.60 19.67
CA TYR A 423 13.46 -18.46 19.49
C TYR A 423 13.59 -19.42 20.67
N HIS A 424 13.60 -20.72 20.37
CA HIS A 424 13.94 -21.77 21.33
C HIS A 424 15.07 -22.62 20.77
N SER A 425 16.26 -22.50 21.37
CA SER A 425 17.47 -23.17 20.86
C SER A 425 17.56 -24.66 21.20
N ASP A 426 16.70 -25.16 22.10
CA ASP A 426 16.80 -26.50 22.69
C ASP A 426 15.60 -27.41 22.35
N ARG A 427 14.59 -26.88 21.66
CA ARG A 427 13.37 -27.62 21.30
C ARG A 427 12.77 -27.10 20.01
N LEU A 428 12.10 -27.97 19.25
CA LEU A 428 11.38 -27.57 18.03
C LEU A 428 10.18 -26.67 18.33
N TRP A 429 9.40 -27.04 19.36
CA TRP A 429 8.11 -26.40 19.65
C TRP A 429 8.27 -24.96 20.15
N GLY A 430 7.47 -24.08 19.59
CA GLY A 430 7.48 -22.62 19.71
C GLY A 430 8.32 -21.91 18.65
N ASN A 431 9.06 -22.63 17.79
CA ASN A 431 9.83 -22.00 16.71
C ASN A 431 8.99 -21.85 15.42
N THR A 432 9.35 -20.82 14.64
CA THR A 432 8.86 -20.59 13.28
C THR A 432 10.04 -20.55 12.32
N PHE A 433 9.93 -21.20 11.17
CA PHE A 433 10.96 -21.21 10.14
C PHE A 433 10.41 -20.64 8.84
N CYS A 434 11.08 -19.66 8.24
CA CYS A 434 10.63 -18.99 7.02
C CYS A 434 11.64 -19.12 5.88
N GLN A 435 11.12 -19.12 4.65
CA GLN A 435 11.94 -18.93 3.46
C GLN A 435 12.08 -17.44 3.19
N ALA A 436 13.19 -17.07 2.54
CA ALA A 436 13.45 -15.69 2.11
C ALA A 436 13.26 -14.64 3.21
N PHE A 437 13.46 -15.04 4.48
CA PHE A 437 13.23 -14.19 5.67
C PHE A 437 11.81 -13.58 5.71
N CYS A 438 10.79 -14.32 5.24
CA CYS A 438 9.41 -13.84 5.15
C CYS A 438 8.46 -14.83 5.81
N VAL A 439 7.98 -14.49 7.02
CA VAL A 439 6.91 -15.27 7.68
C VAL A 439 5.63 -15.19 6.84
N GLY A 440 4.98 -16.33 6.64
CA GLY A 440 3.80 -16.48 5.80
C GLY A 440 4.10 -16.78 4.33
N LEU A 441 5.37 -16.81 3.91
CA LEU A 441 5.77 -17.24 2.56
C LEU A 441 6.19 -18.72 2.62
N ALA A 442 5.20 -19.61 2.72
CA ALA A 442 5.38 -21.03 3.02
C ALA A 442 6.21 -21.30 4.29
N SER A 443 6.04 -20.47 5.32
CA SER A 443 6.77 -20.62 6.59
C SER A 443 6.17 -21.74 7.45
N TYR A 444 7.01 -22.52 8.13
CA TYR A 444 6.62 -23.59 9.04
C TYR A 444 6.48 -23.07 10.48
N HIS A 445 5.36 -23.40 11.11
CA HIS A 445 5.05 -23.00 12.49
C HIS A 445 4.85 -24.25 13.34
N PHE A 446 5.63 -24.37 14.41
CA PHE A 446 5.59 -25.53 15.32
C PHE A 446 5.06 -25.07 16.68
N LEU A 447 3.76 -25.17 16.94
CA LEU A 447 3.13 -24.58 18.14
C LEU A 447 3.37 -25.41 19.41
N GLY A 448 3.49 -26.73 19.27
CA GLY A 448 3.64 -27.66 20.40
C GLY A 448 2.35 -28.41 20.71
N PRO A 449 2.26 -29.09 21.87
CA PRO A 449 1.05 -29.80 22.28
C PRO A 449 -0.08 -28.80 22.60
N ASN A 450 -1.26 -29.01 22.00
CA ASN A 450 -2.48 -28.31 22.36
C ASN A 450 -2.82 -28.58 23.84
N SER A 451 -3.14 -27.52 24.60
CA SER A 451 -3.39 -27.61 26.05
C SER A 451 -4.60 -28.47 26.41
N GLU A 452 -5.61 -28.54 25.55
CA GLU A 452 -6.85 -29.29 25.78
C GLU A 452 -6.75 -30.74 25.32
N THR A 453 -6.20 -30.96 24.13
CA THR A 453 -6.18 -32.30 23.50
C THR A 453 -4.88 -33.05 23.71
N GLY A 454 -3.79 -32.35 24.06
CA GLY A 454 -2.44 -32.89 24.11
C GLY A 454 -1.85 -33.24 22.74
N ALA A 455 -2.60 -33.04 21.65
CA ALA A 455 -2.15 -33.33 20.30
C ALA A 455 -1.11 -32.29 19.85
N LEU A 456 -0.07 -32.73 19.13
CA LEU A 456 0.91 -31.82 18.56
C LEU A 456 0.28 -30.98 17.44
N GLU A 457 0.58 -29.68 17.44
CA GLU A 457 0.11 -28.75 16.43
C GLU A 457 1.28 -28.13 15.65
N ALA A 458 1.21 -28.23 14.34
CA ALA A 458 2.10 -27.57 13.40
C ALA A 458 1.34 -27.23 12.11
N TYR A 459 1.75 -26.18 11.40
CA TYR A 459 1.16 -25.81 10.11
C TYR A 459 2.14 -25.07 9.20
N ILE A 460 1.79 -24.99 7.92
CA ILE A 460 2.43 -24.12 6.93
C ILE A 460 1.58 -22.85 6.78
N SER A 461 2.20 -21.68 6.85
CA SER A 461 1.52 -20.40 6.59
C SER A 461 1.84 -19.88 5.19
N TYR A 462 0.78 -19.55 4.46
CA TYR A 462 0.77 -18.88 3.16
C TYR A 462 0.18 -17.46 3.26
N GLU A 463 0.20 -16.84 4.45
CA GLU A 463 -0.40 -15.53 4.70
C GLU A 463 0.33 -14.35 4.03
N HIS A 464 1.56 -14.54 3.56
CA HIS A 464 2.34 -13.49 2.91
C HIS A 464 1.79 -13.17 1.51
N PRO A 465 1.63 -11.91 1.10
CA PRO A 465 0.92 -11.58 -0.15
C PRO A 465 1.58 -12.10 -1.43
N GLN A 466 2.88 -12.38 -1.41
CA GLN A 466 3.52 -13.01 -2.57
C GLN A 466 2.97 -14.41 -2.88
N THR A 467 2.29 -15.07 -1.94
CA THR A 467 1.59 -16.34 -2.21
C THR A 467 0.35 -16.14 -3.08
N SER A 468 -0.17 -14.91 -3.22
CA SER A 468 -1.33 -14.63 -4.08
C SER A 468 -1.02 -14.79 -5.57
N SER A 469 0.26 -14.73 -5.96
CA SER A 469 0.68 -15.01 -7.34
C SER A 469 0.93 -16.50 -7.59
N TRP A 470 0.80 -17.35 -6.57
CA TRP A 470 0.99 -18.79 -6.74
C TRP A 470 -0.23 -19.43 -7.41
N PRO A 471 -0.06 -20.57 -8.10
CA PRO A 471 -1.18 -21.26 -8.70
C PRO A 471 -2.28 -21.56 -7.66
N PRO A 472 -3.56 -21.34 -8.00
CA PRO A 472 -4.67 -21.74 -7.12
C PRO A 472 -4.69 -23.26 -6.93
N LEU A 473 -5.51 -23.72 -6.00
CA LEU A 473 -5.85 -25.14 -5.91
C LEU A 473 -6.50 -25.61 -7.22
N ASP A 474 -6.52 -26.92 -7.49
CA ASP A 474 -6.96 -27.47 -8.78
C ASP A 474 -8.45 -27.18 -9.10
N ASN A 475 -9.25 -26.83 -8.10
CA ASN A 475 -10.64 -26.39 -8.25
C ASN A 475 -10.79 -24.87 -8.52
N GLY A 476 -9.68 -24.14 -8.64
CA GLY A 476 -9.63 -22.70 -8.87
C GLY A 476 -9.70 -21.84 -7.60
N SER A 477 -9.88 -22.41 -6.41
CA SER A 477 -9.87 -21.61 -5.17
C SER A 477 -8.45 -21.21 -4.78
N ALA A 478 -8.32 -20.07 -4.08
CA ALA A 478 -7.03 -19.64 -3.53
C ALA A 478 -6.45 -20.66 -2.54
N VAL A 479 -5.12 -20.66 -2.40
CA VAL A 479 -4.42 -21.47 -1.39
C VAL A 479 -4.85 -21.02 0.01
N PRO A 480 -5.20 -21.93 0.94
CA PRO A 480 -5.58 -21.55 2.29
C PRO A 480 -4.44 -20.82 3.00
N SER A 481 -4.77 -19.81 3.79
CA SER A 481 -3.78 -19.02 4.52
C SER A 481 -2.93 -19.85 5.49
N ARG A 482 -3.51 -20.89 6.09
CA ARG A 482 -2.81 -21.83 6.98
C ARG A 482 -3.23 -23.25 6.67
N VAL A 483 -2.24 -24.14 6.59
CA VAL A 483 -2.44 -25.54 6.22
C VAL A 483 -1.83 -26.45 7.28
N PRO A 484 -2.65 -27.16 8.09
CA PRO A 484 -2.16 -27.93 9.22
C PRO A 484 -1.45 -29.21 8.78
N PHE A 485 -0.38 -29.55 9.49
CA PHE A 485 0.22 -30.88 9.37
C PHE A 485 -0.65 -31.94 10.03
N ARG A 486 -0.70 -33.12 9.42
CA ARG A 486 -1.30 -34.35 9.95
C ARG A 486 -0.20 -35.37 10.20
N ASN A 487 -0.53 -36.41 10.96
CA ASN A 487 0.39 -37.51 11.28
C ASN A 487 1.75 -37.02 11.83
N ILE A 488 1.70 -35.98 12.67
CA ILE A 488 2.89 -35.32 13.19
C ILE A 488 3.67 -36.26 14.09
N SER A 489 4.97 -36.38 13.84
CA SER A 489 5.93 -36.99 14.76
C SER A 489 7.23 -36.20 14.80
N TYR A 490 7.89 -36.19 15.95
CA TYR A 490 9.17 -35.52 16.11
C TYR A 490 10.13 -36.41 16.91
N ASP A 491 11.28 -36.71 16.32
CA ASP A 491 12.38 -37.40 16.97
C ASP A 491 13.41 -36.37 17.44
N SER A 492 13.53 -36.21 18.76
CA SER A 492 14.43 -35.22 19.38
C SER A 492 15.90 -35.61 19.29
N GLU A 493 16.23 -36.89 19.14
CA GLU A 493 17.62 -37.35 19.04
C GLU A 493 18.21 -36.98 17.68
N THR A 494 17.45 -37.27 16.62
CA THR A 494 17.85 -36.92 15.25
C THR A 494 17.44 -35.50 14.84
N ARG A 495 16.62 -34.83 15.65
CA ARG A 495 15.97 -33.53 15.37
C ARG A 495 15.19 -33.55 14.05
N THR A 496 14.42 -34.62 13.87
CA THR A 496 13.66 -34.84 12.63
C THR A 496 12.17 -34.75 12.90
N PHE A 497 11.52 -33.77 12.28
CA PHE A 497 10.07 -33.66 12.21
C PHE A 497 9.55 -34.41 11.00
N ARG A 498 8.41 -35.07 11.15
CA ARG A 498 7.64 -35.65 10.06
C ARG A 498 6.19 -35.24 10.16
N GLY A 499 5.58 -34.96 9.01
CA GLY A 499 4.18 -34.58 8.93
C GLY A 499 3.67 -34.59 7.49
N ASP A 500 2.35 -34.67 7.36
CA ASP A 500 1.67 -34.78 6.09
C ASP A 500 0.75 -33.58 5.85
N ILE A 501 0.66 -33.12 4.61
CA ILE A 501 -0.39 -32.21 4.15
C ILE A 501 -1.34 -32.99 3.25
N CYS A 502 -2.55 -33.29 3.71
CA CYS A 502 -3.54 -34.08 2.98
C CYS A 502 -4.51 -33.17 2.21
N TRP A 503 -4.09 -32.61 1.07
CA TRP A 503 -4.87 -31.65 0.28
C TRP A 503 -6.27 -32.17 -0.05
N LEU A 504 -6.35 -33.36 -0.66
CA LEU A 504 -7.62 -33.92 -1.13
C LEU A 504 -8.57 -34.25 0.02
N GLU A 505 -8.04 -34.76 1.11
CA GLU A 505 -8.83 -35.16 2.28
C GLU A 505 -9.39 -33.94 3.03
N VAL A 506 -8.57 -32.90 3.23
CA VAL A 506 -8.93 -31.75 4.06
C VAL A 506 -9.70 -30.69 3.28
N TYR A 507 -9.33 -30.44 2.02
CA TYR A 507 -9.89 -29.34 1.22
C TYR A 507 -10.77 -29.81 0.07
N GLY A 508 -10.93 -31.14 -0.12
CA GLY A 508 -11.75 -31.70 -1.20
C GLY A 508 -11.19 -31.44 -2.61
N THR A 509 -9.94 -31.01 -2.71
CA THR A 509 -9.25 -30.71 -3.98
C THR A 509 -7.75 -30.99 -3.84
N ARG A 510 -7.07 -31.09 -4.98
CA ARG A 510 -5.61 -31.22 -5.06
C ARG A 510 -4.97 -29.83 -5.15
N TRP A 511 -3.65 -29.77 -4.96
CA TRP A 511 -2.85 -28.61 -5.32
C TRP A 511 -1.76 -29.03 -6.29
N GLN A 512 -1.78 -28.47 -7.51
CA GLN A 512 -0.84 -28.79 -8.58
C GLN A 512 -0.84 -30.28 -8.94
N GLY A 513 -2.02 -30.90 -8.95
CA GLY A 513 -2.19 -32.32 -9.24
C GLY A 513 -1.91 -33.27 -8.07
N GLU A 514 -1.37 -32.77 -6.95
CA GLU A 514 -0.98 -33.58 -5.80
C GLU A 514 -2.10 -33.70 -4.77
N ALA A 515 -2.37 -34.93 -4.33
CA ALA A 515 -3.38 -35.20 -3.31
C ALA A 515 -2.83 -35.09 -1.89
N LYS A 516 -1.52 -35.30 -1.74
CA LYS A 516 -0.81 -35.34 -0.46
C LYS A 516 0.64 -34.93 -0.65
N TRP A 517 1.18 -34.17 0.31
CA TRP A 517 2.62 -33.98 0.47
C TRP A 517 3.09 -34.59 1.78
N SER A 518 4.23 -35.26 1.78
CA SER A 518 4.84 -35.88 2.95
C SER A 518 6.19 -35.24 3.25
N TYR A 519 6.36 -34.75 4.46
CA TYR A 519 7.52 -33.97 4.87
C TYR A 519 8.38 -34.76 5.85
N GLU A 520 9.69 -34.75 5.61
CA GLU A 520 10.72 -35.06 6.59
C GLU A 520 11.62 -33.82 6.69
N ILE A 521 11.66 -33.17 7.86
CA ILE A 521 12.40 -31.93 8.08
C ILE A 521 13.41 -32.15 9.19
N LYS A 522 14.70 -32.00 8.89
CA LYS A 522 15.79 -32.15 9.85
C LYS A 522 16.35 -30.78 10.24
N PHE A 523 16.38 -30.51 11.53
CA PHE A 523 16.86 -29.24 12.08
C PHE A 523 18.31 -29.32 12.53
N ASP A 524 19.01 -28.19 12.44
CA ASP A 524 20.33 -28.07 13.04
C ASP A 524 20.25 -28.16 14.58
N PRO A 525 21.38 -28.42 15.28
CA PRO A 525 21.38 -28.59 16.73
C PRO A 525 20.82 -27.43 17.55
N LEU A 526 20.79 -26.21 16.99
CA LEU A 526 20.33 -25.01 17.67
C LEU A 526 18.98 -24.50 17.15
N PHE A 527 18.33 -25.20 16.22
CA PHE A 527 17.08 -24.75 15.58
C PHE A 527 17.18 -23.36 14.94
N LEU A 528 18.36 -22.99 14.46
CA LEU A 528 18.61 -21.77 13.69
C LEU A 528 18.10 -21.90 12.24
N PHE A 529 18.14 -23.10 11.65
CA PHE A 529 17.72 -23.34 10.27
C PHE A 529 17.36 -24.83 10.04
N VAL A 530 16.77 -25.11 8.88
CA VAL A 530 16.53 -26.49 8.43
C VAL A 530 17.80 -27.00 7.74
N GLU A 531 18.45 -28.00 8.32
CA GLU A 531 19.70 -28.60 7.83
C GLU A 531 19.48 -29.51 6.63
N GLY A 532 18.33 -30.20 6.57
CA GLY A 532 18.05 -31.16 5.51
C GLY A 532 16.68 -31.80 5.62
N GLY A 533 16.47 -32.85 4.81
CA GLY A 533 15.21 -33.59 4.73
C GLY A 533 14.59 -33.57 3.33
N THR A 534 13.37 -34.05 3.20
CA THR A 534 12.64 -34.17 1.93
C THR A 534 11.19 -33.70 2.02
N CYS A 535 10.67 -33.22 0.91
CA CYS A 535 9.24 -33.06 0.67
C CYS A 535 8.87 -33.98 -0.51
N GLU A 536 8.22 -35.10 -0.18
CA GLU A 536 7.78 -36.11 -1.13
C GLU A 536 6.39 -35.75 -1.66
N MET A 537 6.27 -35.70 -2.99
CA MET A 537 5.00 -35.55 -3.70
C MET A 537 4.56 -36.92 -4.25
N THR A 538 3.27 -37.08 -4.57
CA THR A 538 2.79 -38.35 -5.14
C THR A 538 3.41 -38.63 -6.52
N GLU A 539 3.41 -39.91 -6.93
CA GLU A 539 4.26 -40.50 -7.98
C GLU A 539 4.48 -39.63 -9.25
N GLY A 540 5.75 -39.31 -9.53
CA GLY A 540 6.20 -38.83 -10.84
C GLY A 540 7.08 -37.58 -10.84
N ARG A 541 7.15 -36.84 -9.73
CA ARG A 541 8.04 -35.67 -9.56
C ARG A 541 9.25 -36.02 -8.68
N PRO A 542 10.42 -35.40 -8.93
CA PRO A 542 11.55 -35.53 -8.01
C PRO A 542 11.22 -34.85 -6.68
N ASP A 543 11.62 -35.48 -5.58
CA ASP A 543 11.45 -34.91 -4.24
C ASP A 543 12.27 -33.63 -4.09
N HIS A 544 11.70 -32.63 -3.41
CA HIS A 544 12.46 -31.45 -3.03
C HIS A 544 13.32 -31.76 -1.81
N GLN A 545 14.57 -31.33 -1.84
CA GLN A 545 15.52 -31.51 -0.75
C GLN A 545 15.69 -30.21 0.05
N PHE A 546 15.44 -30.29 1.35
CA PHE A 546 15.75 -29.19 2.26
C PHE A 546 17.27 -28.99 2.37
N GLY A 547 17.71 -27.75 2.51
CA GLY A 547 19.12 -27.37 2.51
C GLY A 547 19.76 -27.31 1.12
N VAL A 548 19.07 -27.77 0.08
CA VAL A 548 19.51 -27.71 -1.32
C VAL A 548 18.55 -26.86 -2.15
N ASP A 549 17.33 -27.37 -2.34
CA ASP A 549 16.28 -26.69 -3.11
C ASP A 549 15.53 -25.69 -2.23
N LEU A 550 15.34 -26.04 -0.95
CA LEU A 550 14.52 -25.30 -0.01
C LEU A 550 15.35 -24.89 1.21
N VAL A 551 15.56 -23.58 1.39
CA VAL A 551 16.33 -23.04 2.52
C VAL A 551 15.41 -22.28 3.47
N TYR A 552 15.45 -22.68 4.73
CA TYR A 552 14.60 -22.16 5.80
C TYR A 552 15.44 -21.74 7.00
N VAL A 553 15.18 -20.55 7.52
CA VAL A 553 15.83 -19.99 8.71
C VAL A 553 14.79 -19.74 9.79
N ASN A 554 15.20 -19.79 11.05
CA ASN A 554 14.31 -19.45 12.15
C ASN A 554 13.93 -17.97 12.06
N ALA A 555 12.64 -17.68 12.06
CA ALA A 555 12.14 -16.31 11.88
C ALA A 555 12.53 -15.39 13.05
N ALA A 556 12.78 -15.95 14.24
CA ALA A 556 13.14 -15.18 15.43
C ALA A 556 14.58 -14.63 15.38
N ILE A 557 15.45 -15.18 14.53
CA ILE A 557 16.84 -14.71 14.39
C ILE A 557 17.03 -13.69 13.26
N GLU A 558 15.95 -13.33 12.53
CA GLU A 558 16.00 -12.34 11.46
C GLU A 558 16.47 -10.97 11.97
N ASP A 559 15.89 -10.49 13.07
CA ASP A 559 16.21 -9.17 13.64
C ASP A 559 17.69 -9.09 14.10
N PRO A 560 18.20 -10.03 14.94
CA PRO A 560 19.62 -10.02 15.35
C PRO A 560 20.59 -10.23 14.19
N LEU A 561 20.28 -11.10 13.24
CA LEU A 561 21.14 -11.36 12.08
C LEU A 561 21.18 -10.13 11.16
N GLY A 562 20.03 -9.49 10.95
CA GLY A 562 19.92 -8.24 10.22
C GLY A 562 20.68 -7.10 10.88
N GLU A 563 20.70 -7.03 12.21
CA GLU A 563 21.47 -6.04 12.96
C GLU A 563 22.98 -6.29 12.88
N SER A 564 23.43 -7.54 13.02
CA SER A 564 24.83 -7.93 12.85
C SER A 564 25.38 -7.66 11.45
N ILE A 565 24.59 -7.95 10.40
CA ILE A 565 24.97 -7.65 9.01
C ILE A 565 25.13 -6.12 8.83
N ARG A 566 24.30 -5.30 9.50
CA ARG A 566 24.36 -3.83 9.41
C ARG A 566 25.57 -3.25 10.12
N THR A 567 25.92 -3.77 11.29
CA THR A 567 27.05 -3.25 12.08
C THR A 567 28.40 -3.71 11.56
N ASN A 568 28.43 -4.64 10.60
CA ASN A 568 29.65 -5.30 10.14
C ASN A 568 30.45 -5.88 11.31
N ASP A 569 29.75 -6.20 12.41
CA ASP A 569 30.37 -6.64 13.63
C ASP A 569 30.65 -8.13 13.50
N SER A 570 31.89 -8.45 13.12
CA SER A 570 32.36 -9.82 12.95
C SER A 570 32.34 -10.65 14.25
N ASN A 571 31.96 -10.04 15.38
CA ASN A 571 31.95 -10.67 16.70
C ASN A 571 30.61 -11.32 17.11
N THR A 572 29.62 -11.45 16.22
CA THR A 572 28.45 -12.28 16.58
C THR A 572 28.89 -13.71 16.86
N ASN A 573 28.65 -14.12 18.10
CA ASN A 573 29.18 -15.33 18.72
C ASN A 573 28.47 -16.59 18.22
N TYR A 574 28.59 -16.89 16.92
CA TYR A 574 28.13 -18.13 16.29
C TYR A 574 29.22 -19.22 16.30
N GLU A 575 30.20 -19.13 17.21
CA GLU A 575 31.31 -20.10 17.25
C GLU A 575 30.83 -21.54 17.47
N SER A 576 29.69 -21.71 18.14
CA SER A 576 29.05 -23.01 18.38
C SER A 576 28.24 -23.56 17.20
N ALA A 577 28.02 -22.77 16.15
CA ALA A 577 27.34 -23.23 14.95
C ALA A 577 28.24 -24.20 14.16
N SER A 578 27.64 -25.20 13.48
CA SER A 578 28.41 -26.14 12.68
C SER A 578 29.08 -25.43 11.48
N GLU A 579 30.18 -25.96 10.96
CA GLU A 579 30.82 -25.37 9.77
C GLU A 579 29.88 -25.34 8.55
N MET A 580 28.97 -26.30 8.48
CA MET A 580 27.89 -26.32 7.48
C MET A 580 26.92 -25.15 7.69
N THR A 581 26.53 -24.86 8.95
CA THR A 581 25.74 -23.67 9.31
C THR A 581 26.42 -22.39 8.88
N LYS A 582 27.71 -22.22 9.20
CA LYS A 582 28.47 -21.01 8.85
C LYS A 582 28.59 -20.87 7.34
N GLY A 583 28.82 -21.97 6.63
CA GLY A 583 28.82 -22.03 5.17
C GLY A 583 27.48 -21.65 4.56
N MET A 584 26.37 -22.19 5.08
CA MET A 584 25.01 -21.88 4.62
C MET A 584 24.63 -20.44 4.92
N ILE A 585 24.90 -19.91 6.11
CA ILE A 585 24.65 -18.50 6.45
C ILE A 585 25.48 -17.60 5.55
N GLY A 586 26.78 -17.90 5.38
CA GLY A 586 27.64 -17.14 4.48
C GLY A 586 27.20 -17.19 3.02
N HIS A 587 26.72 -18.34 2.54
CA HIS A 587 26.20 -18.51 1.19
C HIS A 587 24.82 -17.87 1.00
N LEU A 588 23.93 -17.99 1.98
CA LEU A 588 22.63 -17.30 2.02
C LEU A 588 22.83 -15.80 1.97
N ILE A 589 23.66 -15.25 2.88
CA ILE A 589 23.99 -13.82 2.91
C ILE A 589 24.59 -13.41 1.56
N ARG A 590 25.54 -14.19 1.01
CA ARG A 590 26.18 -13.86 -0.27
C ARG A 590 25.21 -13.92 -1.45
N ASN A 591 24.35 -14.93 -1.55
CA ASN A 591 23.34 -15.05 -2.60
C ASN A 591 22.24 -13.99 -2.48
N LEU A 592 21.80 -13.67 -1.25
CA LEU A 592 20.82 -12.61 -0.99
C LEU A 592 21.37 -11.24 -1.34
N VAL A 593 22.66 -10.99 -1.08
CA VAL A 593 23.34 -9.75 -1.45
C VAL A 593 23.61 -9.67 -2.96
N GLN A 594 23.90 -10.80 -3.62
CA GLN A 594 24.32 -10.81 -5.03
C GLN A 594 23.17 -10.96 -6.03
N ASN A 595 22.05 -11.59 -5.67
CA ASN A 595 20.91 -11.80 -6.59
C ASN A 595 19.56 -11.69 -5.86
N PRO A 596 19.11 -10.47 -5.49
CA PRO A 596 17.86 -10.26 -4.76
C PRO A 596 16.59 -10.66 -5.53
N GLU A 597 16.65 -10.70 -6.87
CA GLU A 597 15.54 -11.13 -7.72
C GLU A 597 15.54 -12.63 -8.05
N SER A 598 16.70 -13.30 -8.03
CA SER A 598 16.76 -14.75 -8.26
C SER A 598 16.35 -15.57 -7.03
N SER A 599 16.10 -14.92 -5.89
CA SER A 599 15.57 -15.56 -4.68
C SER A 599 14.05 -15.73 -4.72
N VAL A 600 13.38 -15.10 -5.70
CA VAL A 600 11.99 -15.43 -6.01
C VAL A 600 12.07 -16.73 -6.79
N PHE A 601 11.98 -17.84 -6.05
CA PHE A 601 11.86 -19.15 -6.66
C PHE A 601 10.71 -19.10 -7.67
N ASP A 602 11.04 -19.40 -8.92
CA ASP A 602 10.07 -19.53 -9.99
C ASP A 602 9.24 -20.78 -9.70
N PHE A 603 8.12 -20.63 -9.00
CA PHE A 603 7.11 -21.68 -8.80
C PHE A 603 6.31 -21.95 -10.09
N ASN A 604 6.91 -21.69 -11.26
CA ASN A 604 6.49 -22.29 -12.53
C ASN A 604 6.83 -23.79 -12.48
N LEU A 605 6.00 -24.53 -11.74
CA LEU A 605 5.89 -25.99 -11.75
C LEU A 605 5.19 -26.48 -13.01
#